data_AF-A0A497N128-F1
#
_entry.id   AF-A0A497N128-F1
#
_cell.length_a   1.000
_cell.length_b   1.000
_cell.length_c   1.000
_cell.angle_alpha   90.00
_cell.angle_beta   90.00
_cell.angle_gamma   90.00
#
_symmetry.space_group_name_H-M   'P 1'
#
loop_
_entity.id
_entity.type
_entity.pdbx_description
1 polymer ?
#
loop_
_entity_poly.entity_id
_entity_poly.type
_entity_poly.pdbx_seq_one_letter_code
_entity_poly.pdbx_strand_id
1 'polypeptide(L)'
;MSTISNEENNTSSYMKRLNGSLILSLDIIKHTFLAKDLNEVLRGVNDNLKKVLVKRLEGYHLRVDECYLLKDITFKDLPALLMAAFFLRIKKKGRRLSFSKKVFIPLTNLCRNYCKYCGFRKDPWSGGRFLKPNEVLEVAKLGEKYGCHEALFTLGEKPEERYVEARRQLASMGYKNTIEYLRDMCELVLSKTNLFPHSNPGILEKDELEILREVNVSMGLMLENVSMRLCGKGG
;
A
#
# COMPACT_ATOMS: atom_id res chain seq x y z
N MET A 1 23.78 12.19 31.92
CA MET A 1 24.68 13.03 31.10
C MET A 1 25.60 12.10 30.32
N SER A 2 25.20 11.73 29.11
CA SER A 2 26.09 11.22 28.07
C SER A 2 25.41 11.55 26.75
N THR A 3 26.01 12.54 26.10
CA THR A 3 25.61 13.15 24.84
C THR A 3 25.60 12.12 23.72
N ILE A 4 24.43 11.90 23.13
CA ILE A 4 24.30 11.27 21.82
C ILE A 4 24.81 12.32 20.82
N SER A 5 26.01 12.11 20.31
CA SER A 5 26.57 12.89 19.22
C SER A 5 25.71 12.70 17.96
N ASN A 6 25.19 13.80 17.44
CA ASN A 6 24.57 13.88 16.12
C ASN A 6 25.59 13.42 15.07
N GLU A 7 25.40 12.23 14.49
CA GLU A 7 26.06 11.86 13.25
C GLU A 7 25.51 12.76 12.14
N GLU A 8 26.39 13.62 11.64
CA GLU A 8 26.15 14.49 10.51
C GLU A 8 25.68 13.69 9.29
N ASN A 9 24.54 14.13 8.73
CA ASN A 9 23.99 13.70 7.46
C ASN A 9 25.09 13.70 6.37
N ASN A 10 25.51 12.51 5.96
CA ASN A 10 26.45 12.31 4.86
C ASN A 10 25.75 12.57 3.50
N THR A 11 25.40 13.83 3.23
CA THR A 11 24.81 14.31 1.97
C THR A 11 25.75 14.21 0.76
N SER A 12 27.03 13.88 0.97
CA SER A 12 28.12 14.01 -0.01
C SER A 12 28.42 12.74 -0.84
N SER A 13 27.87 11.58 -0.46
CA SER A 13 28.28 10.30 -1.08
C SER A 13 27.69 10.03 -2.47
N TYR A 14 26.50 10.55 -2.80
CA TYR A 14 25.71 10.08 -3.96
C TYR A 14 25.48 11.11 -5.06
N MET A 15 25.76 12.39 -4.82
CA MET A 15 25.61 13.46 -5.80
C MET A 15 26.69 14.50 -5.59
N LYS A 16 27.45 14.82 -6.65
CA LYS A 16 28.50 15.84 -6.62
C LYS A 16 28.32 16.75 -7.84
N ARG A 17 28.64 18.04 -7.70
CA ARG A 17 28.81 18.91 -8.86
C ARG A 17 30.26 18.85 -9.30
N LEU A 18 30.50 18.52 -10.57
CA LEU A 18 31.83 18.57 -11.19
C LEU A 18 31.71 19.47 -12.43
N ASN A 19 32.50 20.54 -12.49
CA ASN A 19 32.49 21.53 -13.57
C ASN A 19 31.08 22.06 -13.93
N GLY A 20 30.25 22.34 -12.92
CA GLY A 20 28.88 22.85 -13.10
C GLY A 20 27.82 21.78 -13.44
N SER A 21 28.22 20.57 -13.80
CA SER A 21 27.32 19.44 -14.07
C SER A 21 27.00 18.65 -12.80
N LEU A 22 25.74 18.23 -12.66
CA LEU A 22 25.29 17.37 -11.56
C LEU A 22 25.64 15.91 -11.87
N ILE A 23 26.57 15.32 -11.12
CA ILE A 23 27.02 13.94 -11.28
C ILE A 23 26.44 13.09 -10.15
N LEU A 24 25.79 11.98 -10.51
CA LEU A 24 25.32 10.98 -9.56
C LEU A 24 26.47 10.02 -9.24
N SER A 25 26.97 10.09 -8.02
CA SER A 25 27.99 9.18 -7.51
C SER A 25 27.34 7.82 -7.27
N LEU A 26 27.75 6.87 -8.11
CA LEU A 26 27.08 5.62 -8.43
C LEU A 26 27.68 4.41 -7.73
N ASP A 27 28.38 4.59 -6.61
CA ASP A 27 29.01 3.48 -5.85
C ASP A 27 28.02 2.38 -5.38
N ILE A 28 26.71 2.64 -5.51
CA ILE A 28 25.64 1.69 -5.24
C ILE A 28 25.38 0.74 -6.43
N ILE A 29 25.77 1.10 -7.66
CA ILE A 29 25.59 0.26 -8.85
C ILE A 29 26.92 -0.41 -9.24
N LYS A 30 27.59 -1.08 -8.29
CA LYS A 30 28.76 -1.92 -8.64
C LYS A 30 28.40 -3.23 -9.36
N HIS A 31 27.11 -3.54 -9.55
CA HIS A 31 26.64 -4.78 -10.19
C HIS A 31 25.55 -4.60 -11.24
N THR A 32 25.41 -3.42 -11.84
CA THR A 32 24.53 -3.24 -13.01
C THR A 32 25.27 -2.36 -14.01
N PHE A 33 25.35 -2.80 -15.25
CA PHE A 33 26.19 -2.29 -16.35
C PHE A 33 25.88 -0.85 -16.82
N LEU A 34 25.64 0.12 -15.93
CA LEU A 34 25.26 1.49 -16.29
C LEU A 34 25.89 2.51 -15.34
N ALA A 35 27.19 2.74 -15.49
CA ALA A 35 27.80 4.01 -15.09
C ALA A 35 27.60 5.00 -16.23
N LYS A 36 26.50 5.76 -16.22
CA LYS A 36 26.29 6.85 -17.18
C LYS A 36 26.26 8.18 -16.43
N ASP A 37 26.95 9.18 -17.00
CA ASP A 37 26.82 10.58 -16.61
C ASP A 37 25.31 10.93 -16.65
N LEU A 38 24.82 11.67 -15.66
CA LEU A 38 23.44 12.16 -15.67
C LEU A 38 23.16 12.95 -16.96
N ASN A 39 24.16 13.64 -17.52
CA ASN A 39 24.05 14.29 -18.82
C ASN A 39 23.83 13.31 -19.98
N GLU A 40 24.39 12.10 -19.91
CA GLU A 40 24.17 11.05 -20.90
C GLU A 40 22.79 10.41 -20.75
N VAL A 41 22.33 10.22 -19.51
CA VAL A 41 20.99 9.71 -19.19
C VAL A 41 19.91 10.70 -19.60
N LEU A 42 20.19 12.00 -19.45
CA LEU A 42 19.30 13.09 -19.86
C LEU A 42 19.45 13.47 -21.34
N ARG A 43 20.28 12.76 -22.11
CA ARG A 43 20.51 13.08 -23.53
C ARG A 43 19.27 12.73 -24.35
N GLY A 44 18.74 13.72 -25.06
CA GLY A 44 17.53 13.54 -25.88
C GLY A 44 16.23 13.42 -25.09
N VAL A 45 16.27 13.64 -23.77
CA VAL A 45 15.09 13.78 -22.91
C VAL A 45 14.48 15.15 -23.15
N ASN A 46 13.14 15.21 -23.16
CA ASN A 46 12.40 16.47 -23.29
C ASN A 46 12.88 17.52 -22.25
N ASP A 47 13.11 18.76 -22.67
CA ASP A 47 13.64 19.82 -21.79
C ASP A 47 12.78 20.11 -20.56
N ASN A 48 11.45 20.03 -20.69
CA ASN A 48 10.53 20.23 -19.57
C ASN A 48 10.68 19.09 -18.56
N LEU A 49 10.76 17.85 -19.04
CA LEU A 49 11.01 16.69 -18.17
C LEU A 49 12.39 16.79 -17.52
N LYS A 50 13.41 17.18 -18.27
CA LYS A 50 14.77 17.37 -17.75
C LYS A 50 14.80 18.35 -16.58
N LYS A 51 14.12 19.50 -16.70
CA LYS A 51 13.99 20.48 -15.60
C LYS A 51 13.33 19.88 -14.36
N VAL A 52 12.25 19.13 -14.54
CA VAL A 52 11.52 18.46 -13.44
C VAL A 52 12.41 17.43 -12.73
N LEU A 53 13.09 16.56 -13.49
CA LEU A 53 13.97 15.53 -12.93
C LEU A 53 15.16 16.14 -12.17
N VAL A 54 15.84 17.13 -12.76
CA VAL A 54 16.98 17.81 -12.11
C VAL A 54 16.53 18.50 -10.82
N LYS A 55 15.44 19.27 -10.87
CA LYS A 55 14.88 19.94 -9.69
C LYS A 55 14.63 18.96 -8.55
N ARG A 56 14.03 17.80 -8.85
CA ARG A 56 13.74 16.79 -7.82
C ARG A 56 15.00 16.08 -7.33
N LEU A 57 15.95 15.77 -8.20
CA LEU A 57 17.24 15.18 -7.83
C LEU A 57 18.03 16.11 -6.90
N GLU A 58 18.01 17.41 -7.15
CA GLU A 58 18.62 18.44 -6.28
C GLU A 58 17.93 18.59 -4.92
N GLY A 59 16.75 17.97 -4.73
CA GLY A 59 16.04 17.90 -3.45
C GLY A 59 14.80 18.79 -3.37
N TYR A 60 14.57 19.66 -4.35
CA TYR A 60 13.42 20.59 -4.36
C TYR A 60 12.10 19.88 -4.64
N HIS A 61 11.05 20.27 -3.93
CA HIS A 61 9.70 19.73 -4.14
C HIS A 61 9.14 20.14 -5.51
N LEU A 62 8.43 19.21 -6.14
CA LEU A 62 7.68 19.48 -7.37
C LEU A 62 6.32 20.04 -6.99
N ARG A 63 5.88 21.05 -7.73
CA ARG A 63 4.49 21.51 -7.70
C ARG A 63 3.60 20.56 -8.51
N VAL A 64 2.29 20.66 -8.32
CA VAL A 64 1.31 19.80 -9.01
C VAL A 64 1.38 19.97 -10.53
N ASP A 65 1.51 21.20 -11.04
CA ASP A 65 1.68 21.51 -12.46
C ASP A 65 2.94 20.87 -13.06
N GLU A 66 4.04 20.85 -12.31
CA GLU A 66 5.29 20.21 -12.73
C GLU A 66 5.17 18.68 -12.76
N CYS A 67 4.41 18.08 -11.84
CA CYS A 67 4.11 16.65 -11.85
C CYS A 67 3.30 16.23 -13.07
N TYR A 68 2.39 17.08 -13.58
CA TYR A 68 1.61 16.77 -14.77
C TYR A 68 2.46 16.61 -16.04
N LEU A 69 3.65 17.22 -16.09
CA LEU A 69 4.59 17.03 -17.19
C LEU A 69 5.11 15.57 -17.27
N LEU A 70 5.01 14.79 -16.19
CA LEU A 70 5.37 13.37 -16.19
C LEU A 70 4.33 12.49 -16.91
N LYS A 71 3.13 13.01 -17.19
CA LYS A 71 2.08 12.26 -17.89
C LYS A 71 2.43 11.99 -19.35
N ASP A 72 3.08 12.96 -20.00
CA ASP A 72 3.33 12.95 -21.44
C ASP A 72 4.73 12.38 -21.78
N ILE A 73 5.29 11.56 -20.90
CA ILE A 73 6.57 10.90 -21.11
C ILE A 73 6.50 9.93 -22.30
N THR A 74 7.57 9.89 -23.09
CA THR A 74 7.72 8.90 -24.16
C THR A 74 8.57 7.72 -23.71
N PHE A 75 8.62 6.65 -24.51
CA PHE A 75 9.55 5.55 -24.27
C PHE A 75 11.02 5.98 -24.23
N LYS A 76 11.40 7.06 -24.93
CA LYS A 76 12.77 7.61 -24.90
C LYS A 76 13.09 8.27 -23.55
N ASP A 77 12.08 8.81 -22.89
CA ASP A 77 12.20 9.51 -21.62
C ASP A 77 12.21 8.57 -20.40
N LEU A 78 11.59 7.39 -20.55
CA LEU A 78 11.38 6.41 -19.48
C LEU A 78 12.67 6.02 -18.73
N PRO A 79 13.82 5.75 -19.40
CA PRO A 79 15.06 5.42 -18.69
C PRO A 79 15.51 6.52 -17.72
N ALA A 80 15.38 7.79 -18.12
CA ALA A 80 15.77 8.92 -17.26
C ALA A 80 14.86 9.04 -16.03
N LEU A 81 13.55 8.86 -16.21
CA LEU A 81 12.58 8.87 -15.12
C LEU A 81 12.83 7.72 -14.13
N LEU A 82 12.99 6.48 -14.63
CA LEU A 82 13.25 5.30 -13.79
C LEU A 82 14.55 5.45 -13.01
N MET A 83 15.59 5.98 -13.67
CA MET A 83 16.87 6.22 -13.03
C MET A 83 16.75 7.28 -11.92
N ALA A 84 16.11 8.42 -12.19
CA ALA A 84 15.89 9.44 -11.17
C ALA A 84 15.08 8.91 -9.98
N ALA A 85 14.00 8.16 -10.23
CA ALA A 85 13.20 7.52 -9.19
C ALA A 85 14.00 6.51 -8.37
N PHE A 86 14.82 5.68 -9.02
CA PHE A 86 15.72 4.74 -8.37
C PHE A 86 16.72 5.45 -7.44
N PHE A 87 17.38 6.50 -7.93
CA PHE A 87 18.33 7.27 -7.13
C PHE A 87 17.67 7.91 -5.91
N LEU A 88 16.51 8.53 -6.08
CA LEU A 88 15.76 9.13 -4.97
C LEU A 88 15.34 8.08 -3.94
N ARG A 89 14.87 6.91 -4.40
CA ARG A 89 14.52 5.78 -3.53
C ARG A 89 15.72 5.28 -2.75
N ILE A 90 16.86 5.08 -3.41
CA ILE A 90 18.12 4.63 -2.80
C ILE A 90 18.63 5.67 -1.79
N LYS A 91 18.66 6.95 -2.16
CA LYS A 91 19.09 8.05 -1.29
C LYS A 91 18.23 8.12 -0.03
N LYS A 92 16.92 7.89 -0.14
CA LYS A 92 15.97 8.00 0.98
C LYS A 92 15.82 6.74 1.81
N LYS A 93 15.91 5.55 1.21
CA LYS A 93 15.59 4.25 1.86
C LYS A 93 16.80 3.31 1.95
N GLY A 94 17.94 3.68 1.39
CA GLY A 94 19.11 2.81 1.27
C GLY A 94 18.86 1.63 0.33
N ARG A 95 19.62 0.54 0.50
CA ARG A 95 19.50 -0.70 -0.29
C ARG A 95 18.54 -1.73 0.31
N ARG A 96 18.16 -1.59 1.58
CA ARG A 96 17.32 -2.55 2.30
C ARG A 96 15.92 -2.58 1.70
N LEU A 97 15.45 -3.78 1.36
CA LEU A 97 14.06 -4.03 1.00
C LEU A 97 13.42 -4.79 2.16
N SER A 98 12.36 -4.23 2.74
CA SER A 98 11.55 -4.90 3.76
C SER A 98 10.28 -5.44 3.11
N PHE A 99 9.83 -6.60 3.54
CA PHE A 99 8.55 -7.17 3.17
C PHE A 99 7.91 -7.78 4.42
N SER A 100 6.60 -7.93 4.41
CA SER A 100 5.86 -8.65 5.44
C SER A 100 4.96 -9.67 4.74
N LYS A 101 5.19 -10.96 5.02
CA LYS A 101 4.43 -12.04 4.41
C LYS A 101 3.08 -12.14 5.10
N LYS A 102 2.00 -12.14 4.31
CA LYS A 102 0.63 -12.09 4.84
C LYS A 102 -0.18 -13.24 4.30
N VAL A 103 -1.01 -13.83 5.15
CA VAL A 103 -2.07 -14.73 4.72
C VAL A 103 -3.35 -13.94 4.50
N PHE A 104 -4.09 -14.26 3.45
CA PHE A 104 -5.31 -13.56 3.06
C PHE A 104 -6.54 -14.30 3.61
N ILE A 105 -7.29 -13.64 4.50
CA ILE A 105 -8.51 -14.16 5.12
C ILE A 105 -9.71 -13.37 4.57
N PRO A 106 -10.47 -13.91 3.61
CA PRO A 106 -11.65 -13.26 3.06
C PRO A 106 -12.84 -13.46 4.01
N LEU A 107 -12.86 -12.73 5.13
CA LEU A 107 -13.84 -12.89 6.20
C LEU A 107 -15.28 -12.89 5.69
N THR A 108 -15.59 -12.05 4.71
CA THR A 108 -16.84 -12.14 3.95
C THR A 108 -16.68 -11.57 2.55
N ASN A 109 -17.33 -12.19 1.57
CA ASN A 109 -17.44 -11.67 0.21
C ASN A 109 -18.82 -11.02 -0.05
N LEU A 110 -19.67 -10.89 0.98
CA LEU A 110 -20.88 -10.07 0.92
C LEU A 110 -20.49 -8.59 1.11
N CYS A 111 -21.10 -7.68 0.35
CA CYS A 111 -20.83 -6.24 0.47
C CYS A 111 -22.08 -5.41 0.17
N ARG A 112 -22.32 -4.31 0.91
CA ARG A 112 -23.41 -3.37 0.59
C ARG A 112 -23.17 -2.63 -0.74
N ASN A 113 -21.90 -2.49 -1.14
CA ASN A 113 -21.45 -1.76 -2.32
C ASN A 113 -21.44 -2.62 -3.61
N TYR A 114 -21.51 -1.94 -4.76
CA TYR A 114 -21.52 -2.52 -6.11
C TYR A 114 -20.45 -1.85 -7.01
N CYS A 115 -19.20 -1.84 -6.54
CA CYS A 115 -18.08 -1.29 -7.31
C CYS A 115 -17.86 -2.12 -8.57
N LYS A 116 -17.91 -1.49 -9.76
CA LYS A 116 -17.88 -2.23 -11.05
C LYS A 116 -16.59 -3.00 -11.30
N TYR A 117 -15.47 -2.52 -10.77
CA TYR A 117 -14.17 -3.18 -10.90
C TYR A 117 -13.99 -4.34 -9.92
N CYS A 118 -14.88 -4.49 -8.93
CA CYS A 118 -14.69 -5.45 -7.85
C CYS A 118 -15.17 -6.86 -8.23
N GLY A 119 -14.23 -7.76 -8.49
CA GLY A 119 -14.50 -9.19 -8.70
C GLY A 119 -14.63 -10.01 -7.40
N PHE A 120 -14.41 -9.41 -6.23
CA PHE A 120 -14.45 -10.11 -4.94
C PHE A 120 -15.87 -10.32 -4.41
N ARG A 121 -16.73 -9.31 -4.60
CA ARG A 121 -18.07 -9.27 -4.02
C ARG A 121 -19.00 -10.30 -4.68
N LYS A 122 -19.82 -10.97 -3.86
CA LYS A 122 -20.87 -11.91 -4.29
C LYS A 122 -22.21 -11.55 -3.65
N ASP A 123 -23.29 -11.84 -4.35
CA ASP A 123 -24.64 -11.80 -3.78
C ASP A 123 -24.90 -13.01 -2.87
N PRO A 124 -25.82 -12.89 -1.89
CA PRO A 124 -26.22 -14.01 -1.05
C PRO A 124 -26.66 -15.25 -1.86
N TRP A 125 -27.47 -15.06 -2.90
CA TRP A 125 -27.95 -16.14 -3.77
C TRP A 125 -26.89 -16.68 -4.74
N SER A 126 -25.72 -16.06 -4.82
CA SER A 126 -24.57 -16.52 -5.62
C SER A 126 -23.43 -17.07 -4.76
N GLY A 127 -23.75 -17.48 -3.52
CA GLY A 127 -22.80 -18.10 -2.59
C GLY A 127 -21.99 -17.09 -1.77
N GLY A 128 -22.46 -15.85 -1.64
CA GLY A 128 -21.87 -14.87 -0.73
C GLY A 128 -22.09 -15.26 0.74
N ARG A 129 -21.04 -15.23 1.57
CA ARG A 129 -21.11 -15.62 2.99
C ARG A 129 -19.98 -15.03 3.84
N PHE A 130 -20.14 -15.15 5.16
CA PHE A 130 -19.05 -15.03 6.12
C PHE A 130 -18.31 -16.37 6.28
N LEU A 131 -17.00 -16.32 6.50
CA LEU A 131 -16.24 -17.43 7.08
C LEU A 131 -16.65 -17.62 8.53
N LYS A 132 -16.69 -18.87 9.00
CA LYS A 132 -16.89 -19.21 10.40
C LYS A 132 -15.57 -19.13 11.18
N PRO A 133 -15.60 -19.04 12.53
CA PRO A 133 -14.38 -18.92 13.34
C PRO A 133 -13.35 -20.03 13.12
N ASN A 134 -13.81 -21.27 12.92
CA ASN A 134 -12.92 -22.40 12.64
C ASN A 134 -12.24 -22.27 11.27
N GLU A 135 -12.94 -21.77 10.25
CA GLU A 135 -12.40 -21.55 8.91
C GLU A 135 -11.39 -20.40 8.90
N VAL A 136 -11.66 -19.32 9.64
CA VAL A 136 -10.70 -18.22 9.87
C VAL A 136 -9.41 -18.77 10.49
N LEU A 137 -9.53 -19.58 11.54
CA LEU A 137 -8.39 -20.13 12.24
C LEU A 137 -7.61 -21.15 11.38
N GLU A 138 -8.30 -21.93 10.55
CA GLU A 138 -7.66 -22.85 9.60
C GLU A 138 -6.76 -22.09 8.61
N VAL A 139 -7.28 -21.02 8.01
CA VAL A 139 -6.49 -20.17 7.09
C VAL A 139 -5.34 -19.49 7.83
N ALA A 140 -5.58 -18.97 9.03
CA ALA A 140 -4.54 -18.32 9.83
C ALA A 140 -3.40 -19.29 10.18
N LYS A 141 -3.72 -20.50 10.67
CA LYS A 141 -2.73 -21.54 10.97
C LYS A 141 -1.96 -21.99 9.73
N LEU A 142 -2.63 -22.05 8.57
CA LEU A 142 -1.95 -22.31 7.31
C LEU A 142 -0.94 -21.20 6.99
N GLY A 143 -1.34 -19.94 7.17
CA GLY A 143 -0.47 -18.77 7.03
C GLY A 143 0.76 -18.85 7.91
N GLU A 144 0.57 -19.13 9.20
CA GLU A 144 1.64 -19.32 10.17
C GLU A 144 2.58 -20.47 9.78
N LYS A 145 2.03 -21.63 9.37
CA LYS A 145 2.81 -22.77 8.88
C LYS A 145 3.70 -22.39 7.69
N TYR A 146 3.25 -21.48 6.84
CA TYR A 146 4.04 -20.96 5.72
C TYR A 146 4.93 -19.76 6.10
N GLY A 147 5.05 -19.41 7.37
CA GLY A 147 5.90 -18.31 7.85
C GLY A 147 5.35 -16.91 7.51
N CYS A 148 4.03 -16.75 7.43
CA CYS A 148 3.44 -15.42 7.41
C CYS A 148 3.66 -14.73 8.76
N HIS A 149 3.70 -13.40 8.75
CA HIS A 149 3.73 -12.55 9.93
C HIS A 149 2.40 -11.83 10.15
N GLU A 150 1.62 -11.60 9.10
CA GLU A 150 0.33 -10.90 9.19
C GLU A 150 -0.83 -11.78 8.71
N ALA A 151 -1.99 -11.56 9.34
CA ALA A 151 -3.28 -12.05 8.88
C ALA A 151 -4.07 -10.88 8.30
N LEU A 152 -4.15 -10.81 6.96
CA LEU A 152 -4.89 -9.79 6.26
C LEU A 152 -6.37 -10.18 6.19
N PHE A 153 -7.20 -9.52 6.99
CA PHE A 153 -8.65 -9.61 6.91
C PHE A 153 -9.18 -8.71 5.80
N THR A 154 -9.77 -9.35 4.79
CA THR A 154 -10.51 -8.65 3.73
C THR A 154 -11.97 -9.01 3.78
N LEU A 155 -12.82 -8.02 3.53
CA LEU A 155 -14.24 -8.15 3.68
C LEU A 155 -14.96 -7.15 2.78
N GLY A 156 -16.19 -7.47 2.40
CA GLY A 156 -17.11 -6.45 1.92
C GLY A 156 -17.64 -5.59 3.06
N GLU A 157 -17.99 -4.35 2.72
CA GLU A 157 -18.42 -3.33 3.66
C GLU A 157 -19.87 -3.57 4.11
N LYS A 158 -20.06 -3.66 5.43
CA LYS A 158 -21.34 -3.71 6.17
C LYS A 158 -22.50 -4.35 5.38
N PRO A 159 -22.35 -5.60 4.86
CA PRO A 159 -23.38 -6.23 4.03
C PRO A 159 -24.73 -6.38 4.73
N GLU A 160 -24.76 -6.42 6.05
CA GLU A 160 -25.94 -6.45 6.90
C GLU A 160 -26.86 -5.23 6.70
N GLU A 161 -26.34 -4.09 6.25
CA GLU A 161 -27.20 -2.94 5.97
C GLU A 161 -28.09 -3.17 4.76
N ARG A 162 -27.60 -3.97 3.79
CA ARG A 162 -28.30 -4.25 2.54
C ARG A 162 -29.04 -5.59 2.54
N TYR A 163 -28.45 -6.64 3.11
CA TYR A 163 -28.94 -8.01 2.97
C TYR A 163 -29.42 -8.57 4.32
N VAL A 164 -30.64 -9.09 4.33
CA VAL A 164 -31.20 -9.78 5.51
C VAL A 164 -30.45 -11.08 5.78
N GLU A 165 -29.94 -11.73 4.74
CA GLU A 165 -29.12 -12.94 4.82
C GLU A 165 -27.82 -12.69 5.59
N ALA A 166 -27.18 -11.53 5.38
CA ALA A 166 -25.98 -11.14 6.11
C ALA A 166 -26.29 -10.93 7.61
N ARG A 167 -27.40 -10.25 7.94
CA ARG A 167 -27.87 -10.12 9.34
C ARG A 167 -28.12 -11.49 9.98
N ARG A 168 -28.78 -12.41 9.27
CA ARG A 168 -29.07 -13.76 9.75
C ARG A 168 -27.80 -14.57 9.99
N GLN A 169 -26.81 -14.48 9.10
CA GLN A 169 -25.52 -15.16 9.27
C GLN A 169 -24.79 -14.62 10.53
N LEU A 170 -24.67 -13.31 10.68
CA LEU A 170 -24.05 -12.69 11.86
C LEU A 170 -24.79 -13.07 13.15
N ALA A 171 -26.11 -12.96 13.16
CA ALA A 171 -26.93 -13.31 14.33
C ALA A 171 -26.80 -14.79 14.71
N SER A 172 -26.69 -15.70 13.74
CA SER A 172 -26.47 -17.12 14.01
C SER A 172 -25.11 -17.42 14.67
N MET A 173 -24.16 -16.48 14.55
CA MET A 173 -22.86 -16.51 15.21
C MET A 173 -22.82 -15.64 16.46
N GLY A 174 -23.92 -14.98 16.84
CA GLY A 174 -24.03 -14.14 18.03
C GLY A 174 -23.65 -12.66 17.83
N TYR A 175 -23.49 -12.20 16.59
CA TYR A 175 -23.00 -10.84 16.29
C TYR A 175 -24.11 -9.94 15.74
N LYS A 176 -24.08 -8.66 16.09
CA LYS A 176 -25.06 -7.67 15.59
C LYS A 176 -24.62 -7.08 14.25
N ASN A 177 -23.32 -6.89 14.08
CA ASN A 177 -22.75 -6.25 12.90
C ASN A 177 -21.40 -6.86 12.50
N THR A 178 -20.93 -6.51 11.31
CA THR A 178 -19.70 -7.03 10.72
C THR A 178 -18.45 -6.61 11.51
N ILE A 179 -18.45 -5.44 12.15
CA ILE A 179 -17.28 -4.91 12.88
C ILE A 179 -17.06 -5.66 14.20
N GLU A 180 -18.13 -5.92 14.96
CA GLU A 180 -18.07 -6.78 16.14
C GLU A 180 -17.50 -8.17 15.77
N TYR A 181 -17.97 -8.74 14.65
CA TYR A 181 -17.49 -10.04 14.20
C TYR A 181 -16.01 -10.00 13.79
N LEU A 182 -15.61 -9.00 13.01
CA LEU A 182 -14.22 -8.80 12.60
C LEU A 182 -13.28 -8.67 13.81
N ARG A 183 -13.66 -7.87 14.80
CA ARG A 183 -12.86 -7.67 16.03
C ARG A 183 -12.57 -9.00 16.71
N ASP A 184 -13.60 -9.81 16.94
CA ASP A 184 -13.45 -11.09 17.62
C ASP A 184 -12.66 -12.11 16.78
N MET A 185 -12.75 -12.03 15.45
CA MET A 185 -11.91 -12.87 14.57
C MET A 185 -10.45 -12.43 14.58
N CYS A 186 -10.15 -11.12 14.67
CA CYS A 186 -8.80 -10.62 14.90
C CYS A 186 -8.25 -11.10 16.25
N GLU A 187 -9.04 -10.97 17.33
CA GLU A 187 -8.70 -11.46 18.67
C GLU A 187 -8.46 -12.98 18.69
N LEU A 188 -9.29 -13.74 17.96
CA LEU A 188 -9.11 -15.18 17.81
C LEU A 188 -7.77 -15.52 17.13
N VAL A 189 -7.38 -14.79 16.09
CA VAL A 189 -6.10 -14.99 15.41
C VAL A 189 -4.92 -14.62 16.32
N LEU A 190 -4.99 -13.49 17.03
CA LEU A 190 -3.97 -13.07 17.99
C LEU A 190 -3.79 -14.09 19.11
N SER A 191 -4.88 -14.65 19.63
CA SER A 191 -4.84 -15.59 20.77
C SER A 191 -4.43 -17.01 20.40
N LYS A 192 -4.52 -17.40 19.11
CA LYS A 192 -4.32 -18.79 18.67
C LYS A 192 -3.18 -18.99 17.67
N THR A 193 -2.52 -17.92 17.25
CA THR A 193 -1.41 -17.94 16.27
C THR A 193 -0.41 -16.85 16.62
N ASN A 194 0.75 -16.84 15.96
CA ASN A 194 1.75 -15.77 16.03
C ASN A 194 1.56 -14.71 14.93
N LEU A 195 0.38 -14.62 14.31
CA LEU A 195 0.08 -13.66 13.25
C LEU A 195 -0.49 -12.36 13.80
N PHE A 196 -0.06 -11.24 13.24
CA PHE A 196 -0.61 -9.92 13.53
C PHE A 196 -1.77 -9.58 12.58
N PRO A 197 -2.99 -9.32 13.08
CA PRO A 197 -4.08 -8.92 12.21
C PRO A 197 -3.83 -7.55 11.58
N HIS A 198 -4.16 -7.45 10.30
CA HIS A 198 -4.45 -6.16 9.66
C HIS A 198 -5.73 -6.28 8.86
N SER A 199 -6.54 -5.23 8.84
CA SER A 199 -7.89 -5.30 8.26
C SER A 199 -8.13 -4.25 7.18
N ASN A 200 -8.90 -4.63 6.16
CA ASN A 200 -9.44 -3.71 5.14
C ASN A 200 -10.98 -3.74 5.19
N PRO A 201 -11.61 -3.07 6.19
CA PRO A 201 -13.05 -3.23 6.47
C PRO A 201 -13.97 -2.29 5.68
N GLY A 202 -13.43 -1.48 4.78
CA GLY A 202 -14.17 -0.42 4.11
C GLY A 202 -14.25 0.85 4.98
N ILE A 203 -15.31 1.64 4.78
CA ILE A 203 -15.54 2.88 5.54
C ILE A 203 -15.97 2.53 6.98
N LEU A 204 -15.25 3.11 7.94
CA LEU A 204 -15.49 2.96 9.37
C LEU A 204 -15.88 4.29 10.01
N GLU A 205 -16.75 4.21 11.00
CA GLU A 205 -16.99 5.27 11.96
C GLU A 205 -15.84 5.36 12.99
N LYS A 206 -15.79 6.46 13.74
CA LYS A 206 -14.70 6.72 14.68
C LYS A 206 -14.60 5.68 15.80
N ASP A 207 -15.73 5.30 16.38
CA ASP A 207 -15.83 4.29 17.43
C ASP A 207 -15.45 2.89 16.91
N GLU A 208 -15.85 2.57 15.68
CA GLU A 208 -15.45 1.32 15.01
C GLU A 208 -13.92 1.25 14.81
N LEU A 209 -13.29 2.37 14.43
CA LEU A 209 -11.82 2.48 14.37
C LEU A 209 -11.15 2.27 15.73
N GLU A 210 -11.71 2.86 16.79
CA GLU A 210 -11.19 2.72 18.15
C GLU A 210 -11.24 1.26 18.62
N ILE A 211 -12.34 0.56 18.35
CA ILE A 211 -12.50 -0.86 18.70
C ILE A 211 -11.50 -1.75 17.93
N LEU A 212 -11.33 -1.52 16.62
CA LEU A 212 -10.45 -2.34 15.78
C LEU A 212 -8.97 -2.06 16.01
N ARG A 213 -8.61 -0.85 16.46
CA ARG A 213 -7.24 -0.45 16.79
C ARG A 213 -6.59 -1.38 17.82
N GLU A 214 -7.37 -1.85 18.80
CA GLU A 214 -6.86 -2.71 19.87
C GLU A 214 -6.40 -4.10 19.36
N VAL A 215 -6.90 -4.53 18.20
CA VAL A 215 -6.68 -5.88 17.66
C VAL A 215 -6.00 -5.88 16.28
N ASN A 216 -5.62 -4.72 15.75
CA ASN A 216 -4.97 -4.59 14.44
C ASN A 216 -3.65 -3.82 14.52
N VAL A 217 -2.61 -4.34 13.86
CA VAL A 217 -1.35 -3.59 13.68
C VAL A 217 -1.45 -2.52 12.59
N SER A 218 -2.39 -2.68 11.64
CA SER A 218 -2.73 -1.65 10.66
C SER A 218 -4.13 -1.86 10.09
N MET A 219 -4.70 -0.79 9.53
CA MET A 219 -5.97 -0.84 8.80
C MET A 219 -5.81 -0.12 7.47
N GLY A 220 -6.32 -0.71 6.39
CA GLY A 220 -6.23 -0.16 5.04
C GLY A 220 -7.58 0.35 4.52
N LEU A 221 -7.53 1.48 3.83
CA LEU A 221 -8.63 2.02 3.05
C LEU A 221 -8.08 2.50 1.71
N MET A 222 -8.68 2.02 0.63
CA MET A 222 -8.36 2.49 -0.72
C MET A 222 -9.32 3.62 -1.07
N LEU A 223 -8.77 4.73 -1.58
CA LEU A 223 -9.56 5.86 -2.08
C LEU A 223 -10.20 5.54 -3.44
N GLU A 224 -9.56 4.64 -4.19
CA GLU A 224 -9.95 4.11 -5.50
C GLU A 224 -9.96 5.15 -6.64
N ASN A 225 -10.59 6.30 -6.44
CA ASN A 225 -10.59 7.39 -7.40
C ASN A 225 -10.83 8.75 -6.74
N VAL A 226 -10.15 9.78 -7.22
CA VAL A 226 -10.37 11.19 -6.81
C VAL A 226 -11.03 12.02 -7.91
N SER A 227 -11.22 11.46 -9.10
CA SER A 227 -11.86 12.14 -10.22
C SER A 227 -13.37 12.08 -10.08
N MET A 228 -14.00 13.21 -9.74
CA MET A 228 -15.46 13.32 -9.67
C MET A 228 -16.16 12.89 -10.96
N ARG A 229 -15.53 13.09 -12.12
CA ARG A 229 -16.02 12.62 -13.42
C ARG A 229 -16.12 11.10 -13.49
N LEU A 230 -15.12 10.38 -12.95
CA LEU A 230 -15.09 8.92 -12.94
C LEU A 230 -15.91 8.34 -11.79
N CYS A 231 -16.14 9.07 -10.70
CA CYS A 231 -17.04 8.63 -9.62
C CYS A 231 -18.53 8.84 -9.97
N GLY A 232 -18.84 9.43 -11.13
CA GLY A 232 -20.21 9.65 -11.60
C GLY A 232 -20.90 8.36 -12.08
N LYS A 233 -22.20 8.46 -12.35
CA LYS A 233 -23.00 7.34 -12.87
C LYS A 233 -22.36 6.79 -14.15
N GLY A 234 -21.97 5.51 -14.12
CA GLY A 234 -21.36 4.86 -15.29
C GLY A 234 -19.87 4.56 -15.11
N GLY A 235 -19.17 5.25 -14.22
CA GLY A 235 -17.80 4.90 -13.82
C GLY A 235 -17.73 3.76 -12.81
#